data_AF-A0A8B7VHE6-F1
#
_entry.id   AF-A0A8B7VHE6-F1
#
_cell.length_a   1.000
_cell.length_b   1.000
_cell.length_c   1.000
_cell.angle_alpha   90.00
_cell.angle_beta   90.00
_cell.angle_gamma   90.00
#
_symmetry.space_group_name_H-M   'P 1'
#
loop_
_entity.id
_entity.type
_entity.pdbx_description
1 polymer ?
#
loop_
_entity_poly.entity_id
_entity_poly.type
_entity_poly.pdbx_seq_one_letter_code
_entity_poly.pdbx_strand_id
1 'polypeptide(L)'
;MQGCPGCGSPSKKLLCLFCRLNHRNYLLESPHKFSVTDLQQIAEGVYEGFLKALIEFASQHVYHCNLCTQRGFICQICHHHDIIFPFEFDTTVRCAECKTAFHQSCQEVVRKGCPRCARRRKYQEHSILT
;
A
#
# COMPACT_ATOMS: atom_id res chain seq x y z
N MET A 1 18.49 5.47 21.61
CA MET A 1 17.82 5.57 20.29
C MET A 1 18.87 5.54 19.19
N GLN A 2 19.47 4.37 18.90
CA GLN A 2 20.51 4.27 17.86
C GLN A 2 19.86 4.18 16.48
N GLY A 3 20.02 5.24 15.69
CA GLY A 3 19.73 5.22 14.26
C GLY A 3 20.70 4.30 13.51
N CYS A 4 20.21 3.62 12.46
CA CYS A 4 21.04 2.76 11.63
C CYS A 4 22.07 3.61 10.84
N PRO A 5 23.38 3.35 10.95
CA PRO A 5 24.44 4.16 10.36
C PRO A 5 24.64 3.83 8.86
N GLY A 6 23.63 4.09 8.01
CA GLY A 6 23.74 3.72 6.58
C GLY A 6 22.72 4.29 5.59
N CYS A 7 21.80 5.18 5.99
CA CYS A 7 20.75 5.67 5.10
C CYS A 7 21.10 7.00 4.39
N GLY A 8 22.14 7.01 3.56
CA GLY A 8 22.56 8.19 2.79
C GLY A 8 22.01 8.30 1.36
N SER A 9 21.22 7.34 0.86
CA SER A 9 20.73 7.39 -0.53
C SER A 9 19.32 6.81 -0.76
N PRO A 10 18.59 7.27 -1.80
CA PRO A 10 17.21 6.86 -2.10
C PRO A 10 17.06 5.35 -2.36
N SER A 11 18.10 4.74 -2.96
CA SER A 11 18.12 3.34 -3.38
C SER A 11 18.31 2.34 -2.23
N LYS A 12 18.67 2.81 -1.03
CA LYS A 12 19.05 1.95 0.12
C LYS A 12 17.95 1.79 1.18
N LYS A 13 16.78 2.41 1.02
CA LYS A 13 15.69 2.35 2.03
C LYS A 13 14.85 1.07 1.95
N LEU A 14 14.71 0.44 0.79
CA LEU A 14 14.07 -0.88 0.67
C LEU A 14 14.83 -1.94 1.48
N LEU A 15 16.16 -1.84 1.52
CA LEU A 15 17.04 -2.69 2.32
C LEU A 15 16.76 -2.57 3.83
N CYS A 16 16.29 -1.40 4.29
CA CYS A 16 15.99 -1.17 5.71
C CYS A 16 14.72 -1.90 6.16
N LEU A 17 13.71 -2.03 5.29
CA LEU A 17 12.54 -2.86 5.58
C LEU A 17 12.94 -4.34 5.69
N PHE A 18 13.77 -4.83 4.76
CA PHE A 18 14.31 -6.19 4.81
C PHE A 18 15.10 -6.47 6.09
N CYS A 19 15.91 -5.52 6.58
CA CYS A 19 16.58 -5.66 7.87
C CYS A 19 15.59 -5.71 9.05
N ARG A 20 14.54 -4.89 9.03
CA ARG A 20 13.53 -4.85 10.12
C ARG A 20 12.58 -6.05 10.11
N LEU A 21 12.43 -6.73 8.99
CA LEU A 21 11.69 -7.99 8.91
C LEU A 21 12.37 -9.11 9.69
N ASN A 22 13.63 -8.98 10.12
CA ASN A 22 14.35 -9.95 10.94
C ASN A 22 14.19 -11.40 10.42
N HIS A 23 14.49 -11.62 9.13
CA HIS A 23 14.37 -12.91 8.44
C HIS A 23 12.92 -13.40 8.19
N ARG A 24 11.90 -12.60 8.50
CA ARG A 24 10.48 -12.90 8.22
C ARG A 24 10.02 -12.50 6.82
N ASN A 25 10.81 -12.83 5.79
CA ASN A 25 10.49 -12.46 4.40
C ASN A 25 9.16 -13.07 3.90
N TYR A 26 8.73 -14.18 4.49
CA TYR A 26 7.43 -14.81 4.21
C TYR A 26 6.24 -13.88 4.43
N LEU A 27 6.36 -12.86 5.27
CA LEU A 27 5.30 -11.86 5.49
C LEU A 27 5.04 -10.99 4.24
N LEU A 28 6.03 -10.85 3.35
CA LEU A 28 5.86 -10.15 2.08
C LEU A 28 5.26 -11.05 0.99
N GLU A 29 5.34 -12.38 1.17
CA GLU A 29 4.84 -13.35 0.19
C GLU A 29 3.35 -13.65 0.39
N SER A 30 2.91 -13.78 1.65
CA SER A 30 1.52 -14.11 1.97
C SER A 30 1.14 -13.63 3.36
N PRO A 31 -0.05 -13.02 3.53
CA PRO A 31 -0.55 -12.59 4.84
C PRO A 31 -0.93 -13.75 5.76
N HIS A 32 -1.03 -14.97 5.24
CA HIS A 32 -1.44 -16.16 6.00
C HIS A 32 -0.25 -17.08 6.35
N LYS A 33 0.98 -16.68 6.03
CA LYS A 33 2.20 -17.44 6.38
C LYS A 33 2.75 -16.95 7.72
N PHE A 34 2.89 -17.89 8.65
CA PHE A 34 3.45 -17.65 9.98
C PHE A 34 4.50 -18.71 10.30
N SER A 35 5.54 -18.31 11.01
CA SER A 35 6.46 -19.25 11.65
C SER A 35 5.90 -19.72 13.00
N VAL A 36 6.43 -20.83 13.53
CA VAL A 36 6.07 -21.31 14.88
C VAL A 36 6.37 -20.25 15.95
N THR A 37 7.47 -19.50 15.79
CA THR A 37 7.82 -18.37 16.66
C THR A 37 6.76 -17.27 16.62
N ASP A 38 6.19 -16.97 15.46
CA ASP A 38 5.12 -15.97 15.36
C ASP A 38 3.87 -16.44 16.10
N LEU A 39 3.48 -17.71 15.95
CA LEU A 39 2.33 -18.28 16.65
C LEU A 39 2.50 -18.22 18.17
N GLN A 40 3.71 -18.48 18.67
CA GLN A 40 4.04 -18.28 20.07
C GLN A 40 3.89 -16.81 20.49
N GLN A 41 4.46 -15.88 19.71
CA GLN A 41 4.36 -14.44 19.99
C GLN A 41 2.93 -13.90 19.91
N ILE A 42 2.07 -14.53 19.10
CA ILE A 42 0.64 -14.23 19.03
C ILE A 42 -0.03 -14.67 20.34
N ALA A 43 0.27 -15.87 20.83
CA ALA A 43 -0.24 -16.36 22.12
C ALA A 43 0.23 -15.49 23.31
N GLU A 44 1.45 -14.96 23.23
CA GLU A 44 2.02 -14.04 24.22
C GLU A 44 1.53 -12.59 24.07
N GLY A 45 0.78 -12.26 23.00
CA GLY A 45 0.24 -10.92 22.74
C GLY A 45 1.28 -9.89 22.27
N VAL A 46 2.52 -10.28 22.01
CA VAL A 46 3.61 -9.36 21.62
C VAL A 46 3.71 -9.16 20.09
N TYR A 47 3.11 -10.06 19.31
CA TYR A 47 3.23 -10.04 17.84
C TYR A 47 2.61 -8.79 17.19
N GLU A 48 1.50 -8.30 17.74
CA GLU A 48 0.82 -7.10 17.24
C GLU A 48 1.73 -5.86 17.31
N GLY A 49 2.47 -5.69 18.41
CA GLY A 49 3.40 -4.57 18.58
C GLY A 49 4.52 -4.59 17.54
N PHE A 50 5.03 -5.78 17.20
CA PHE A 50 6.01 -5.95 16.13
C PHE A 50 5.43 -5.51 14.77
N LEU A 51 4.23 -5.95 14.42
CA LEU A 51 3.59 -5.58 13.15
C LEU A 51 3.29 -4.09 13.09
N LYS A 52 2.79 -3.48 14.17
CA LYS A 52 2.52 -2.04 14.24
C LYS A 52 3.77 -1.22 13.99
N ALA A 53 4.88 -1.55 14.65
CA ALA A 53 6.15 -0.85 14.46
C ALA A 53 6.68 -0.99 13.02
N LEU A 54 6.48 -2.16 12.41
CA LEU A 54 6.86 -2.42 11.02
C LEU A 54 6.02 -1.60 10.04
N ILE A 55 4.70 -1.57 10.22
CA ILE A 55 3.75 -0.81 9.40
C ILE A 55 4.06 0.68 9.51
N GLU A 56 4.22 1.20 10.73
CA GLU A 56 4.54 2.61 10.96
C GLU A 56 5.81 3.03 10.23
N PHE A 57 6.87 2.23 10.34
CA PHE A 57 8.12 2.48 9.63
C PHE A 57 7.94 2.48 8.10
N ALA A 58 7.22 1.49 7.56
CA ALA A 58 6.97 1.37 6.13
C ALA A 58 6.12 2.54 5.59
N SER A 59 5.05 2.90 6.30
CA SER A 59 4.18 4.01 5.96
C SER A 59 4.93 5.35 6.01
N GLN A 60 5.71 5.61 7.06
CA GLN A 60 6.55 6.80 7.15
C GLN A 60 7.53 6.89 5.97
N HIS A 61 8.11 5.77 5.53
CA HIS A 61 8.96 5.75 4.34
C HIS A 61 8.18 6.17 3.08
N VAL A 62 6.98 5.61 2.88
CA VAL A 62 6.16 5.94 1.71
C VAL A 62 5.81 7.42 1.67
N TYR A 63 5.40 8.02 2.79
CA TYR A 63 5.06 9.45 2.85
C TYR A 63 6.24 10.38 2.62
N HIS A 64 7.45 9.99 3.02
CA HIS A 64 8.66 10.84 2.95
C HIS A 64 9.65 10.45 1.83
N CYS A 65 9.20 9.64 0.86
CA CYS A 65 10.04 9.20 -0.25
C CYS A 65 9.41 9.59 -1.58
N ASN A 66 9.99 10.58 -2.27
CA ASN A 66 9.51 11.07 -3.56
C ASN A 66 9.27 9.96 -4.61
N LEU A 67 10.05 8.87 -4.58
CA LEU A 67 9.84 7.73 -5.48
C LEU A 67 8.59 6.91 -5.14
N CYS A 68 8.29 6.75 -3.85
CA CYS A 68 7.09 6.06 -3.38
C CYS A 68 5.85 6.93 -3.57
N THR A 69 5.96 8.23 -3.29
CA THR A 69 4.88 9.21 -3.47
C THR A 69 4.39 9.25 -4.92
N GLN A 70 5.29 9.12 -5.91
CA GLN A 70 4.94 9.01 -7.33
C GLN A 70 4.13 7.75 -7.70
N ARG A 71 4.10 6.73 -6.83
CA ARG A 71 3.30 5.50 -7.01
C ARG A 71 1.95 5.55 -6.30
N GLY A 72 1.65 6.64 -5.59
CA GLY A 72 0.33 6.88 -5.03
C GLY A 72 -0.71 7.21 -6.10
N PHE A 73 -1.94 7.47 -5.67
CA PHE A 73 -3.05 7.80 -6.55
C PHE A 73 -3.56 9.20 -6.26
N ILE A 74 -4.06 9.86 -7.30
CA ILE A 74 -4.93 11.03 -7.15
C ILE A 74 -6.36 10.54 -7.41
N CYS A 75 -7.28 10.87 -6.51
CA CYS A 75 -8.67 10.46 -6.66
C CYS A 75 -9.30 11.11 -7.90
N GLN A 76 -9.67 10.31 -8.91
CA GLN A 76 -10.21 10.80 -10.18
C GLN A 76 -11.68 11.27 -10.11
N ILE A 77 -12.24 11.37 -8.90
CA ILE A 77 -13.65 11.74 -8.67
C ILE A 77 -13.67 13.14 -8.05
N CYS A 78 -13.04 13.32 -6.89
CA CYS A 78 -12.97 14.63 -6.25
C CYS A 78 -11.77 15.48 -6.70
N HIS A 79 -10.76 14.89 -7.34
CA HIS A 79 -9.55 15.58 -7.80
C HIS A 79 -8.81 16.38 -6.72
N HIS A 80 -9.02 16.05 -5.43
CA HIS A 80 -8.25 16.63 -4.35
C HIS A 80 -6.77 16.31 -4.55
N HIS A 81 -5.88 17.27 -4.27
CA HIS A 81 -4.45 17.16 -4.55
C HIS A 81 -3.72 16.18 -3.64
N ASP A 82 -4.39 15.65 -2.63
CA ASP A 82 -3.82 14.66 -1.72
C ASP A 82 -3.55 13.34 -2.43
N ILE A 83 -2.35 12.84 -2.22
CA ILE A 83 -1.92 11.55 -2.72
C ILE A 83 -2.42 10.49 -1.74
N ILE A 84 -3.23 9.57 -2.24
CA ILE A 84 -3.77 8.46 -1.46
C ILE A 84 -3.04 7.16 -1.79
N PHE A 85 -2.94 6.28 -0.79
CA PHE A 85 -2.27 5.00 -0.91
C PHE A 85 -3.21 3.83 -0.60
N PRO A 86 -3.05 2.70 -1.31
CA PRO A 86 -3.89 1.51 -1.09
C PRO A 86 -3.87 0.90 0.31
N PHE A 87 -2.88 1.22 1.15
CA PHE A 87 -2.77 0.72 2.53
C PHE A 87 -3.53 1.59 3.54
N GLU A 88 -4.08 2.73 3.12
CA GLU A 88 -4.87 3.63 3.96
C GLU A 88 -6.34 3.16 3.99
N PHE A 89 -6.59 2.04 4.67
CA PHE A 89 -7.87 1.33 4.59
C PHE A 89 -9.06 2.12 5.14
N ASP A 90 -8.83 3.04 6.08
CA ASP A 90 -9.90 3.83 6.70
C ASP A 90 -10.38 4.99 5.81
N THR A 91 -9.50 5.50 4.95
CA THR A 91 -9.75 6.72 4.15
C THR A 91 -9.86 6.44 2.66
N THR A 92 -9.57 5.22 2.21
CA THR A 92 -9.54 4.86 0.79
C THR A 92 -10.34 3.60 0.48
N VAL A 93 -10.84 3.54 -0.76
CA VAL A 93 -11.47 2.37 -1.35
C VAL A 93 -10.79 2.02 -2.66
N ARG A 94 -10.73 0.73 -2.99
CA ARG A 94 -10.13 0.24 -4.24
C ARG A 94 -11.17 -0.34 -5.17
N CYS A 95 -11.08 -0.03 -6.45
CA CYS A 95 -11.87 -0.70 -7.47
C CYS A 95 -11.50 -2.19 -7.53
N ALA A 96 -12.50 -3.08 -7.49
CA ALA A 96 -12.29 -4.52 -7.54
C ALA A 96 -11.63 -4.99 -8.84
N GLU A 97 -11.89 -4.32 -9.97
CA GLU A 97 -11.35 -4.68 -11.28
C GLU A 97 -9.95 -4.07 -11.51
N CYS A 98 -9.86 -2.74 -11.60
CA CYS A 98 -8.61 -2.07 -12.01
C CYS A 98 -7.68 -1.69 -10.85
N LYS A 99 -8.07 -1.97 -9.61
CA LYS A 99 -7.28 -1.74 -8.38
C LYS A 99 -6.89 -0.28 -8.07
N THR A 100 -7.42 0.68 -8.83
CA THR A 100 -7.26 2.12 -8.57
C THR A 100 -7.86 2.48 -7.22
N ALA A 101 -7.14 3.27 -6.44
CA ALA A 101 -7.62 3.82 -5.17
C ALA A 101 -8.42 5.11 -5.38
N PHE A 102 -9.42 5.31 -4.54
CA PHE A 102 -10.27 6.49 -4.45
C PHE A 102 -10.50 6.80 -2.97
N HIS A 103 -10.92 8.03 -2.63
CA HIS A 103 -11.33 8.31 -1.26
C HIS A 103 -12.56 7.49 -0.87
N GLN A 104 -12.66 7.14 0.42
CA GLN A 104 -13.81 6.45 1.00
C GLN A 104 -15.10 7.26 0.79
N SER A 105 -15.03 8.59 0.89
CA SER A 105 -16.15 9.51 0.58
C SER A 105 -16.61 9.43 -0.89
N CYS A 106 -15.76 8.97 -1.81
CA CYS A 106 -16.07 8.82 -3.22
C CYS A 106 -16.57 7.41 -3.58
N GLN A 107 -16.71 6.50 -2.61
CA GLN A 107 -17.04 5.09 -2.82
C GLN A 107 -18.34 4.88 -3.60
N GLU A 108 -19.37 5.69 -3.34
CA GLU A 108 -20.68 5.52 -3.97
C GLU A 108 -20.60 5.68 -5.50
N VAL A 109 -19.79 6.62 -5.98
CA VAL A 109 -19.54 6.79 -7.43
C VAL A 109 -18.79 5.59 -8.00
N VAL A 110 -17.79 5.07 -7.27
CA VAL A 110 -17.04 3.87 -7.69
C VAL A 110 -17.94 2.64 -7.80
N ARG A 111 -18.90 2.48 -6.87
CA ARG A 111 -19.89 1.38 -6.88
C ARG A 111 -20.82 1.44 -8.09
N LYS A 112 -21.29 2.64 -8.45
CA LYS A 112 -22.11 2.86 -9.66
C LYS A 112 -21.33 2.61 -10.95
N GLY A 113 -20.04 2.92 -10.94
CA GLY A 113 -19.15 2.58 -12.03
C GLY A 113 -17.80 3.26 -11.89
N CYS A 114 -16.72 2.47 -11.85
CA CYS A 114 -15.37 3.01 -11.79
C CYS A 114 -15.06 3.83 -13.06
N PRO A 115 -14.71 5.14 -12.94
CA PRO A 115 -14.46 6.00 -14.09
C PRO A 115 -13.26 5.54 -14.92
N ARG A 116 -12.25 4.94 -14.28
CA ARG A 116 -11.09 4.36 -14.98
C ARG A 116 -11.47 3.13 -15.79
N CYS A 117 -12.29 2.23 -15.24
CA CYS A 117 -12.78 1.07 -15.99
C CYS A 117 -13.66 1.49 -17.16
N ALA A 118 -14.54 2.48 -16.95
CA ALA A 118 -15.37 3.03 -18.03
C ALA A 118 -14.53 3.59 -19.19
N ARG A 119 -13.47 4.37 -18.89
CA ARG A 119 -12.53 4.82 -19.93
C ARG A 119 -11.83 3.67 -20.64
N ARG A 120 -11.36 2.65 -19.90
CA ARG A 120 -10.71 1.47 -20.49
C ARG A 120 -11.62 0.71 -21.46
N ARG A 121 -12.89 0.49 -21.10
CA ARG A 121 -13.87 -0.18 -21.98
C ARG A 121 -14.09 0.59 -23.29
N LYS A 122 -14.25 1.92 -23.20
CA LYS A 122 -14.38 2.78 -24.40
C LYS A 122 -13.18 2.65 -25.37
N TYR A 123 -11.96 2.59 -24.84
CA TYR A 123 -10.78 2.40 -25.69
C TYR A 123 -10.74 1.01 -26.33
N GLN A 124 -11.16 -0.03 -25.60
CA GLN A 124 -11.23 -1.39 -26.13
C GLN A 124 -12.27 -1.50 -27.25
N GLU A 125 -13.45 -0.93 -27.07
CA GLU A 125 -14.51 -0.87 -28.09
C GLU A 125 -14.01 -0.19 -29.38
N HIS A 126 -13.34 0.96 -29.26
CA HIS A 126 -12.78 1.66 -30.42
C HIS A 126 -11.68 0.86 -31.13
N SER A 127 -10.84 0.14 -30.39
CA SER A 127 -9.78 -0.69 -30.96
C SER A 127 -10.28 -1.93 -31.71
N ILE A 128 -11.54 -2.34 -31.48
CA ILE A 128 -12.17 -3.46 -32.18
C ILE A 128 -12.86 -2.99 -33.48
N LEU A 129 -13.25 -1.72 -33.54
CA LEU A 129 -13.92 -1.10 -34.68
C LEU A 129 -12.95 -0.53 -35.73
N THR A 130 -11.65 -0.48 -35.41
CA THR A 130 -10.57 -0.01 -36.32
C THR A 130 -9.75 -1.20 -36.75
#